data_AF-A0A1H1JHT3-F1
#
_entry.id   AF-A0A1H1JHT3-F1
#
_cell.length_a   1.000
_cell.length_b   1.000
_cell.length_c   1.000
_cell.angle_alpha   90.00
_cell.angle_beta   90.00
_cell.angle_gamma   90.00
#
_symmetry.space_group_name_H-M   'P 1'
#
loop_
_entity.id
_entity.type
_entity.pdbx_description
1 polymer ?
#
loop_
_entity_poly.entity_id
_entity_poly.type
_entity_poly.pdbx_seq_one_letter_code
_entity_poly.pdbx_strand_id
1 'polypeptide(L)' 'MADEFTIERQTRGWFEVRHISEGHLYRFPIIDGQHVRRKLADGPRTENPNAKRESAFYAIQARVFAEREARKADMID' A
#
# COMPACT_ATOMS: atom_id res chain seq x y z
N MET A 1 -17.05 0.53 2.40
CA MET A 1 -15.94 1.49 2.61
C MET A 1 -14.70 0.98 1.87
N ALA A 2 -14.76 0.80 0.54
CA ALA A 2 -13.71 0.12 -0.22
C ALA A 2 -13.22 0.89 -1.46
N ASP A 3 -13.61 2.17 -1.61
CA ASP A 3 -13.41 2.93 -2.85
C ASP A 3 -12.44 4.11 -2.70
N GLU A 4 -11.70 4.20 -1.58
CA GLU A 4 -10.72 5.27 -1.36
C GLU A 4 -9.34 4.93 -1.93
N PHE A 5 -9.02 3.64 -2.06
CA PHE A 5 -7.73 3.15 -2.54
C PHE A 5 -7.93 2.13 -3.66
N THR A 6 -7.02 2.13 -4.62
CA THR A 6 -6.97 1.15 -5.70
C THR A 6 -5.57 0.57 -5.84
N ILE A 7 -5.49 -0.68 -6.28
CA ILE A 7 -4.22 -1.33 -6.60
C ILE A 7 -3.80 -0.84 -7.98
N GLU A 8 -2.76 0.00 -8.05
CA GLU A 8 -2.23 0.46 -9.33
C GLU A 8 -1.32 -0.61 -9.94
N ARG A 9 -0.48 -1.23 -9.11
CA ARG A 9 0.38 -2.37 -9.52
C ARG A 9 0.52 -3.39 -8.41
N GLN A 10 0.52 -4.65 -8.80
CA GLN A 10 0.77 -5.78 -7.93
C GLN A 10 1.90 -6.62 -8.51
N THR A 11 3.01 -6.73 -7.76
CA THR A 11 4.21 -7.46 -8.19
C THR A 11 4.68 -8.36 -7.06
N ARG A 12 5.33 -9.48 -7.37
CA ARG A 12 5.86 -10.42 -6.36
C ARG A 12 6.77 -9.78 -5.30
N GLY A 13 7.41 -8.66 -5.60
CA GLY A 13 8.29 -7.94 -4.67
C GLY A 13 7.70 -6.67 -4.04
N TRP A 14 6.59 -6.13 -4.55
CA TRP A 14 5.96 -4.94 -3.98
C TRP A 14 4.52 -4.74 -4.46
N PHE A 15 3.72 -4.10 -3.60
CA PHE A 15 2.41 -3.56 -3.91
C PHE A 15 2.48 -2.06 -4.13
N GLU A 16 1.70 -1.57 -5.08
CA GLU A 16 1.52 -0.15 -5.34
C GLU A 16 0.05 0.19 -5.23
N VAL A 17 -0.27 1.05 -4.28
CA VAL A 17 -1.61 1.48 -3.95
C VAL A 17 -1.74 2.95 -4.26
N ARG A 18 -2.79 3.34 -4.96
CA ARG A 18 -3.12 4.72 -5.23
C ARG A 18 -4.35 5.14 -4.44
N HIS A 19 -4.27 6.29 -3.79
CA HIS A 19 -5.42 6.95 -3.22
C HIS A 19 -6.22 7.64 -4.33
N ILE A 20 -7.48 7.28 -4.50
CA ILE A 20 -8.32 7.76 -5.61
C ILE A 20 -8.61 9.25 -5.46
N SER A 21 -8.95 9.71 -4.25
CA SER A 21 -9.38 11.09 -4.00
C SER A 21 -8.24 12.11 -4.07
N GLU A 22 -7.06 11.75 -3.57
CA GLU A 22 -5.93 12.69 -3.45
C GLU A 22 -4.83 12.40 -4.48
N GLY A 23 -4.85 11.21 -5.09
CA GLY A 23 -3.83 10.81 -6.07
C GLY A 23 -2.48 10.43 -5.48
N HIS A 24 -2.37 10.26 -4.16
CA HIS A 24 -1.15 9.76 -3.53
C HIS A 24 -0.85 8.32 -3.97
N LEU A 25 0.42 8.03 -4.18
CA LEU A 25 0.92 6.71 -4.51
C LEU A 25 1.73 6.16 -3.35
N TYR A 26 1.41 4.95 -2.93
CA TYR A 26 2.04 4.26 -1.82
C TYR A 26 2.63 2.96 -2.32
N ARG A 27 3.94 2.79 -2.11
CA ARG A 27 4.62 1.54 -2.46
C ARG A 27 4.96 0.76 -1.19
N PHE A 28 4.51 -0.48 -1.14
CA PHE A 28 4.73 -1.40 -0.04
C PHE A 28 5.54 -2.60 -0.53
N PRO A 29 6.87 -2.62 -0.33
CA PRO A 29 7.68 -3.79 -0.63
C PRO A 29 7.27 -4.98 0.22
N ILE A 30 7.28 -6.17 -0.39
CA ILE A 30 7.05 -7.43 0.32
C ILE A 30 8.42 -7.93 0.77
N ILE A 31 8.55 -8.18 2.07
CA ILE A 31 9.76 -8.73 2.66
C ILE A 31 9.44 -10.06 3.35
N ASP A 32 10.37 -11.00 3.27
CA ASP A 32 10.34 -12.21 4.07
C ASP A 32 10.68 -11.87 5.51
N GLY A 33 9.72 -12.07 6.42
CA GLY A 33 9.97 -11.92 7.85
C GLY A 33 10.90 -13.00 8.38
N GLN A 34 11.54 -12.73 9.53
CA GLN A 34 12.51 -13.61 10.22
C GLN A 34 12.02 -15.05 10.51
N HIS A 35 10.71 -15.31 10.38
CA HIS A 35 10.08 -16.62 10.59
C HIS A 35 9.09 -16.97 9.47
N VAL A 36 9.50 -16.84 8.20
CA VAL A 36 8.78 -17.30 6.98
C VAL A 36 7.48 -16.54 6.65
N ARG A 37 6.97 -15.69 7.55
CA ARG A 37 5.82 -14.82 7.23
C ARG A 37 6.25 -13.67 6.34
N ARG A 38 5.80 -13.70 5.09
CA ARG A 38 5.87 -12.57 4.16
C ARG A 38 5.04 -11.42 4.73
N LYS A 39 5.62 -10.22 4.82
CA LYS A 39 4.97 -9.02 5.36
C LYS A 39 5.17 -7.84 4.41
N LEU A 40 4.25 -6.88 4.47
CA LEU A 40 4.47 -5.59 3.83
C LEU A 40 5.36 -4.72 4.72
N ALA A 41 6.42 -4.19 4.13
CA ALA A 41 7.25 -3.16 4.72
C ALA A 41 6.77 -1.77 4.32
N ASP A 42 7.08 -0.78 5.15
CA ASP A 42 6.94 0.62 4.76
C ASP A 42 7.94 0.92 3.64
N GLY A 43 7.41 1.34 2.49
CA GLY A 43 8.22 1.75 1.35
C GLY A 43 8.02 3.23 1.00
N PRO A 44 8.60 3.67 -0.13
CA PRO A 44 8.49 5.05 -0.57
C PRO A 44 7.05 5.42 -0.89
N ARG A 45 6.70 6.67 -0.59
CA ARG A 45 5.39 7.27 -0.86
C ARG A 45 5.62 8.44 -1.79
N THR A 46 4.82 8.52 -2.84
CA THR A 46 4.82 9.65 -3.76
C THR A 46 3.61 10.51 -3.46
N GLU A 47 3.88 11.70 -2.96
CA GLU A 47 2.83 12.66 -2.63
C GLU A 47 2.38 13.38 -3.90
N ASN A 48 1.08 13.63 -3.99
CA ASN A 48 0.56 14.53 -5.00
C ASN A 48 0.64 15.95 -4.42
N PRO A 49 1.43 16.88 -5.00
CA PRO A 49 1.56 18.24 -4.48
C PRO A 49 0.26 19.05 -4.56
N ASN A 50 -0.73 18.58 -5.33
CA ASN A 50 -2.07 19.20 -5.40
C ASN A 50 -3.09 18.58 -4.44
N ALA A 51 -2.68 17.61 -3.61
CA ALA A 51 -3.55 16.99 -2.63
C ALA A 51 -3.91 17.99 -1.51
N LYS A 52 -5.12 17.85 -0.96
CA LYS A 52 -5.59 18.68 0.14
C LYS A 52 -4.96 18.29 1.47
N ARG A 53 -4.50 17.05 1.60
CA ARG A 53 -3.84 16.53 2.80
C ARG A 53 -2.55 15.83 2.42
N GLU A 54 -1.65 15.72 3.39
CA GLU A 54 -0.38 15.01 3.23
C GLU A 54 -0.61 13.50 3.09
N SER A 55 0.27 12.84 2.35
CA SER A 55 0.19 11.38 2.17
C SER A 55 0.30 10.63 3.49
N ALA A 56 1.00 11.20 4.47
CA ALA A 56 1.17 10.66 5.81
C ALA A 56 -0.18 10.47 6.53
N PHE A 57 -1.16 11.35 6.29
CA PHE A 57 -2.48 11.26 6.88
C PHE A 57 -3.20 9.97 6.49
N TYR A 58 -3.08 9.58 5.22
CA TYR A 58 -3.72 8.37 4.67
C TYR A 58 -2.80 7.14 4.68
N ALA A 59 -1.55 7.26 5.14
CA ALA A 59 -0.56 6.18 5.08
C ALA A 59 -1.00 4.92 5.84
N ILE A 60 -1.63 5.09 7.02
CA ILE A 60 -2.14 3.96 7.81
C ILE A 60 -3.27 3.25 7.07
N GLN A 61 -4.21 4.01 6.49
CA GLN A 61 -5.34 3.45 5.74
C GLN A 61 -4.86 2.74 4.46
N ALA A 62 -3.92 3.36 3.72
CA ALA A 62 -3.28 2.77 2.55
C ALA A 62 -2.57 1.45 2.89
N ARG A 63 -1.88 1.41 4.04
CA ARG A 63 -1.22 0.19 4.53
C ARG A 63 -2.22 -0.91 4.85
N VAL A 64 -3.27 -0.61 5.61
CA VAL A 64 -4.32 -1.60 5.97
C VAL A 64 -4.99 -2.15 4.71
N PHE A 65 -5.26 -1.29 3.72
CA PHE A 65 -5.78 -1.71 2.42
C PHE A 65 -4.79 -2.62 1.69
N ALA A 66 -3.51 -2.21 1.59
CA ALA A 66 -2.46 -3.01 0.96
C ALA A 66 -2.29 -4.37 1.64
N GLU A 67 -2.29 -4.44 2.98
CA GLU A 67 -2.18 -5.68 3.75
C GLU A 67 -3.38 -6.60 3.49
N ARG A 68 -4.59 -6.04 3.42
CA ARG A 68 -5.79 -6.83 3.10
C ARG A 68 -5.74 -7.43 1.70
N GLU A 69 -5.37 -6.63 0.70
CA GLU A 69 -5.30 -7.09 -0.70
C GLU A 69 -4.12 -8.05 -0.91
N ALA A 70 -2.97 -7.80 -0.28
CA ALA A 70 -1.83 -8.70 -0.32
C ALA A 70 -2.14 -10.06 0.34
N ARG A 71 -2.89 -10.07 1.45
CA ARG A 71 -3.33 -11.32 2.10
C ARG A 71 -4.34 -12.08 1.23
N LYS A 72 -5.29 -11.38 0.60
CA LYS A 72 -6.21 -12.02 -0.37
C LYS A 72 -5.48 -12.62 -1.56
N ALA A 73 -4.38 -12.00 -1.98
CA ALA A 73 -3.56 -12.46 -3.10
C ALA A 73 -2.52 -13.54 -2.71
N ASP A 74 -2.55 -14.05 -1.47
CA ASP A 74 -1.58 -15.04 -0.96
C ASP A 74 -0.12 -14.55 -1.02
N MET A 75 0.08 -13.23 -0.99
CA MET A 75 1.39 -12.60 -1.09
C MET A 75 2.02 -12.37 0.27
N ILE A 76 1.20 -12.27 1.32
CA ILE A 76 1.60 -12.16 2.73
C ILE A 76 0.79 -13.12 3.60
N ASP A 77 1.33 -13.47 4.77
CA ASP A 77 0.77 -14.44 5.73
C ASP A 77 0.36 -13.73 7.05
#